data_AF-A0A933GVG3-F1
#
_entry.id   AF-A0A933GVG3-F1
#
_cell.length_a   1.000
_cell.length_b   1.000
_cell.length_c   1.000
_cell.angle_alpha   90.00
_cell.angle_beta   90.00
_cell.angle_gamma   90.00
#
_symmetry.space_group_name_H-M   'P 1'
#
loop_
_entity.id
_entity.type
_entity.pdbx_description
1 polymer ?
#
loop_
_entity_poly.entity_id
_entity_poly.type
_entity_poly.pdbx_seq_one_letter_code
_entity_poly.pdbx_strand_id
1 'polypeptide(L)'
;MARIRMPTPLRTLTKGKDEVSVHGESVDEILKTLCSEYSGVRERIYDEEGRVRRFVNVFVNDQDIRNLDGLATPVRAYLVAFRPEARELVLSTFIEGVFSWMRDRMGLPRGVRAQGGSVTIVARAGGALNLNPHFHALILDGMFVEDPARREPRFVRMRHASEKDLRALEVSLAFRVF
;
A
#
# COMPACT_ATOMS: atom_id res chain seq x y z
N MET A 1 -7.17 -9.17 5.38
CA MET A 1 -7.61 -9.55 6.74
C MET A 1 -6.64 -8.97 7.75
N ALA A 2 -7.16 -8.22 8.71
CA ALA A 2 -6.44 -7.77 9.89
C ALA A 2 -6.73 -8.72 11.06
N ARG A 3 -5.79 -8.78 11.99
CA ARG A 3 -5.82 -9.68 13.14
C ARG A 3 -5.95 -8.84 14.40
N ILE A 4 -6.99 -9.10 15.18
CA ILE A 4 -7.31 -8.34 16.38
C ILE A 4 -7.08 -9.24 17.58
N ARG A 5 -6.24 -8.77 18.51
CA ARG A 5 -6.08 -9.39 19.83
C ARG A 5 -7.20 -8.92 20.74
N MET A 6 -7.98 -9.87 21.25
CA MET A 6 -9.13 -9.58 22.08
C MET A 6 -8.73 -9.51 23.56
N PRO A 7 -8.96 -8.37 24.23
CA PRO A 7 -8.75 -8.26 25.67
C PRO A 7 -9.71 -9.18 26.41
N THR A 8 -9.32 -9.66 27.59
CA THR A 8 -10.08 -10.62 28.39
C THR A 8 -11.58 -10.32 28.49
N PRO A 9 -12.04 -9.06 28.73
CA PRO A 9 -13.46 -8.75 28.82
C PRO A 9 -14.26 -8.97 27.53
N LEU A 10 -13.61 -8.97 26.37
CA LEU A 10 -14.26 -9.17 25.08
C LEU A 10 -14.22 -10.63 24.62
N ARG A 11 -13.40 -11.49 25.25
CA ARG A 11 -13.26 -12.90 24.85
C ARG A 11 -14.55 -13.69 25.00
N THR A 12 -15.39 -13.36 25.97
CA THR A 12 -16.72 -13.98 26.14
C THR A 12 -17.64 -13.71 24.95
N LEU A 13 -17.49 -12.54 24.31
CA LEU A 13 -18.25 -12.12 23.14
C LEU A 13 -17.68 -12.71 21.84
N THR A 14 -16.40 -13.09 21.82
CA THR A 14 -15.72 -13.72 20.68
C THR A 14 -15.64 -15.23 20.78
N LYS A 15 -16.58 -15.87 21.50
CA LYS A 15 -16.63 -17.34 21.68
C LYS A 15 -15.34 -17.93 22.28
N GLY A 16 -14.70 -17.19 23.18
CA GLY A 16 -13.46 -17.58 23.85
C GLY A 16 -12.18 -17.30 23.06
N LYS A 17 -12.27 -16.79 21.82
CA LYS A 17 -11.10 -16.49 20.99
C LYS A 17 -10.35 -15.27 21.52
N ASP A 18 -9.06 -15.43 21.76
CA ASP A 18 -8.12 -14.35 22.09
C ASP A 18 -7.60 -13.61 20.86
N GLU A 19 -7.78 -14.18 19.67
CA GLU A 19 -7.44 -13.59 18.39
C GLU A 19 -8.55 -13.84 17.36
N VAL A 20 -8.96 -12.79 16.64
CA VAL A 20 -9.96 -12.88 15.55
C VAL A 20 -9.42 -12.21 14.29
N SER A 21 -9.80 -12.76 13.13
CA SER A 21 -9.44 -12.22 11.82
C SER A 21 -10.65 -11.54 11.20
N VAL A 22 -10.49 -10.28 10.77
CA VAL A 22 -11.58 -9.46 10.24
C VAL A 22 -11.11 -8.71 8.99
N HIS A 23 -12.03 -8.36 8.10
CA HIS A 23 -11.73 -7.52 6.94
C HIS A 23 -11.98 -6.05 7.21
N GLY A 24 -11.14 -5.19 6.64
CA GLY A 24 -11.26 -3.73 6.71
C GLY A 24 -9.98 -3.05 6.21
N GLU A 25 -10.14 -1.83 5.70
CA GLU A 25 -9.09 -1.02 5.09
C GLU A 25 -8.56 0.05 6.06
N SER A 26 -9.41 0.45 7.01
CA SER A 26 -9.14 1.39 8.10
C SER A 26 -9.51 0.77 9.47
N VAL A 27 -9.06 1.41 10.56
CA VAL A 27 -9.46 1.01 11.91
C VAL A 27 -10.97 1.06 12.10
N ASP A 28 -11.64 2.09 11.56
CA ASP A 28 -13.10 2.23 11.61
C ASP A 28 -13.82 1.04 10.97
N GLU A 29 -13.43 0.68 9.75
CA GLU A 29 -14.02 -0.45 9.04
C GLU A 29 -13.79 -1.77 9.77
N ILE A 30 -12.58 -1.99 10.28
CA ILE A 30 -12.26 -3.20 11.06
C ILE A 30 -13.16 -3.29 12.30
N LEU A 31 -13.33 -2.20 13.05
CA LEU A 31 -14.18 -2.17 14.25
C LEU A 31 -15.65 -2.37 13.90
N LYS A 32 -16.13 -1.79 12.80
CA LYS A 32 -17.50 -1.99 12.29
C LYS A 32 -17.74 -3.45 11.90
N THR A 33 -16.84 -4.06 11.13
CA THR A 33 -16.95 -5.48 10.74
C THR A 33 -16.90 -6.39 11.97
N LEU A 34 -16.02 -6.10 12.94
CA LEU A 34 -15.94 -6.83 14.20
C LEU A 34 -17.28 -6.77 14.96
N CYS A 35 -17.90 -5.59 15.03
CA CYS A 35 -19.21 -5.42 15.68
C CYS A 35 -20.33 -6.18 14.94
N SER A 36 -20.27 -6.28 13.61
CA SER A 36 -21.26 -7.05 12.84
C SER A 36 -21.09 -8.56 12.99
N GLU A 37 -19.86 -9.05 13.14
CA GLU A 37 -19.57 -10.48 13.29
C GLU A 37 -19.81 -10.99 14.72
N TYR A 38 -19.67 -10.13 15.74
CA TYR A 38 -19.75 -10.49 17.15
C TYR A 38 -20.71 -9.57 17.91
N SER A 39 -21.93 -10.06 18.13
CA SER A 39 -22.96 -9.37 18.92
C SER A 39 -22.47 -9.04 20.34
N GLY A 40 -22.78 -7.85 20.85
CA GLY A 40 -22.38 -7.42 22.19
C GLY A 40 -21.03 -6.67 22.24
N VAL A 41 -20.22 -6.74 21.18
CA VAL A 41 -18.92 -6.04 21.11
C VAL A 41 -19.12 -4.53 20.96
N ARG A 42 -20.13 -4.11 20.21
CA ARG A 42 -20.41 -2.70 19.93
C ARG A 42 -20.60 -1.91 21.22
N GLU A 43 -21.39 -2.43 22.14
CA GLU A 43 -21.74 -1.80 23.42
C GLU A 43 -20.52 -1.60 24.33
N ARG A 44 -19.48 -2.41 24.14
CA ARG A 44 -18.21 -2.34 24.87
C ARG A 44 -17.22 -1.35 24.27
N ILE A 45 -17.24 -1.18 22.94
CA ILE A 45 -16.28 -0.33 22.21
C ILE A 45 -16.82 1.09 22.02
N TYR A 46 -18.11 1.22 21.69
CA TYR A 46 -18.76 2.48 21.36
C TYR A 46 -19.67 2.98 22.48
N ASP A 47 -19.80 4.30 22.58
CA ASP A 47 -20.82 4.98 23.38
C ASP A 47 -22.17 5.07 22.63
N GLU A 48 -23.16 5.70 23.28
CA GLU A 48 -24.52 5.87 22.73
C GLU A 48 -24.55 6.79 21.50
N GLU A 49 -23.57 7.71 21.39
CA GLU A 49 -23.43 8.58 20.22
C GLU A 49 -22.62 7.94 19.08
N GLY A 50 -22.18 6.67 19.24
CA GLY A 50 -21.44 5.93 18.23
C GLY A 50 -19.95 6.31 18.13
N ARG A 51 -19.39 6.96 19.15
CA ARG A 51 -17.94 7.25 19.26
C ARG A 51 -17.25 6.17 20.07
N VAL A 52 -15.96 5.95 19.82
CA VAL A 52 -15.17 5.01 20.63
C VAL A 52 -15.05 5.55 22.06
N ARG A 53 -15.39 4.72 23.05
CA ARG A 53 -15.36 5.10 24.46
C ARG A 53 -13.95 5.53 24.87
N ARG A 54 -13.86 6.57 25.70
CA ARG A 54 -12.57 7.20 26.08
C ARG A 54 -11.56 6.24 26.75
N PHE A 55 -12.06 5.22 27.45
CA PHE A 55 -11.24 4.19 28.11
C PHE A 55 -10.80 3.05 27.18
N VAL A 56 -11.29 3.01 25.94
CA VAL A 56 -10.86 2.05 24.93
C VAL A 56 -9.66 2.63 24.21
N ASN A 57 -8.53 1.95 24.32
CA ASN A 57 -7.32 2.28 23.59
C ASN A 57 -7.19 1.31 22.42
N VAL A 58 -7.05 1.86 21.21
CA VAL A 58 -6.89 1.07 20.00
C VAL A 58 -5.47 1.26 19.51
N PHE A 59 -4.79 0.14 19.29
CA PHE A 59 -3.40 0.14 18.83
C PHE A 59 -3.32 -0.56 17.49
N VAL A 60 -2.55 0.01 16.56
CA VAL A 60 -2.17 -0.64 15.31
C VAL A 60 -0.68 -0.94 15.38
N ASN A 61 -0.32 -2.21 15.60
CA ASN A 61 1.05 -2.67 15.81
C ASN A 61 1.82 -1.81 16.82
N ASP A 62 1.30 -1.76 18.06
CA ASP A 62 1.87 -1.06 19.22
C ASP A 62 1.84 0.48 19.18
N GLN A 63 1.33 1.10 18.11
CA GLN A 63 1.09 2.53 18.05
C GLN A 63 -0.38 2.87 18.37
N ASP A 64 -0.61 3.76 19.35
CA ASP A 64 -1.95 4.28 19.64
C ASP A 64 -2.46 5.10 18.44
N ILE A 65 -3.67 4.80 17.97
CA ILE A 65 -4.29 5.49 16.83
C ILE A 65 -4.44 6.99 17.04
N ARG A 66 -4.41 7.47 18.29
CA ARG A 66 -4.43 8.91 18.63
C ARG A 66 -3.18 9.65 18.16
N ASN A 67 -2.08 8.93 17.94
CA ASN A 67 -0.83 9.46 17.36
C ASN A 67 -0.76 9.23 15.84
N LEU A 68 -1.82 8.68 15.25
CA LEU A 68 -2.00 8.40 13.82
C LEU A 68 -3.23 9.18 13.32
N ASP A 69 -3.95 8.66 12.33
CA ASP A 69 -5.17 9.27 11.77
C ASP A 69 -6.46 8.85 12.54
N GLY A 70 -6.32 8.44 13.81
CA GLY A 70 -7.45 7.98 14.62
C GLY A 70 -8.16 6.78 13.99
N LEU A 71 -9.49 6.84 13.91
CA LEU A 71 -10.30 5.80 13.27
C LEU A 71 -10.06 5.67 11.76
N ALA A 72 -9.60 6.74 11.11
CA ALA A 72 -9.26 6.72 9.69
C ALA A 72 -7.90 6.06 9.40
N THR A 73 -7.14 5.67 10.44
CA THR A 73 -5.82 5.05 10.30
C THR A 73 -5.88 3.87 9.32
N PRO A 74 -5.19 3.95 8.16
CA PRO A 74 -5.22 2.90 7.17
C PRO A 74 -4.38 1.71 7.63
N VAL A 75 -4.93 0.51 7.47
CA VAL A 75 -4.30 -0.73 7.98
C VAL A 75 -3.59 -1.49 6.86
N ARG A 76 -3.84 -1.11 5.60
CA ARG A 76 -3.16 -1.63 4.39
C ARG A 76 -1.68 -1.26 4.29
N ALA A 77 -1.30 -0.06 4.71
CA ALA A 77 0.12 0.36 4.69
C ALA A 77 1.01 -0.62 5.46
N TYR A 78 0.48 -1.23 6.52
CA TYR A 78 1.16 -2.25 7.31
C TYR A 78 1.37 -3.57 6.55
N LEU A 79 0.46 -3.94 5.64
CA LEU A 79 0.64 -5.12 4.79
C LEU A 79 1.82 -4.90 3.85
N VAL A 80 1.94 -3.72 3.25
CA VAL A 80 3.11 -3.33 2.47
C VAL A 80 4.35 -3.34 3.37
N ALA A 81 4.30 -2.82 4.59
CA ALA A 81 5.48 -2.84 5.45
C ALA A 81 6.03 -4.25 5.78
N PHE A 82 5.15 -5.24 6.00
CA PHE A 82 5.54 -6.53 6.59
C PHE A 82 5.36 -7.75 5.68
N ARG A 83 4.50 -7.73 4.67
CA ARG A 83 4.35 -8.85 3.72
C ARG A 83 5.20 -8.65 2.45
N PRO A 84 6.20 -9.52 2.18
CA PRO A 84 7.01 -9.44 0.96
C PRO A 84 6.18 -9.37 -0.32
N GLU A 85 5.12 -10.18 -0.39
CA GLU A 85 4.28 -10.32 -1.57
C GLU A 85 3.50 -9.03 -1.85
N ALA A 86 3.03 -8.35 -0.80
CA ALA A 86 2.36 -7.06 -0.94
C ALA A 86 3.32 -5.95 -1.39
N ARG A 87 4.57 -5.96 -0.89
CA ARG A 87 5.62 -5.02 -1.35
C ARG A 87 5.96 -5.24 -2.80
N GLU A 88 6.16 -6.48 -3.18
CA GLU A 88 6.54 -6.86 -4.54
C GLU A 88 5.44 -6.47 -5.51
N LEU A 89 4.17 -6.71 -5.17
CA LEU A 89 3.03 -6.31 -5.99
C LEU A 89 2.93 -4.79 -6.18
N VAL A 90 3.07 -4.01 -5.10
CA VAL A 90 3.06 -2.54 -5.17
C VAL A 90 4.23 -2.04 -6.01
N LEU A 91 5.43 -2.58 -5.78
CA LEU A 91 6.63 -2.21 -6.50
C LEU A 91 6.55 -2.58 -7.98
N SER A 92 6.11 -3.79 -8.31
CA SER A 92 5.99 -4.25 -9.70
C SER A 92 4.97 -3.40 -10.45
N THR A 93 3.80 -3.14 -9.85
CA THR A 93 2.76 -2.29 -10.45
C THR A 93 3.27 -0.87 -10.73
N PHE A 94 4.05 -0.31 -9.80
CA PHE A 94 4.69 0.99 -9.98
C PHE A 94 5.72 0.96 -11.13
N ILE A 95 6.68 0.02 -11.10
CA ILE A 95 7.76 -0.08 -12.11
C ILE A 95 7.19 -0.36 -13.51
N GLU A 96 6.23 -1.28 -13.62
CA GLU A 96 5.54 -1.60 -14.87
C GLU A 96 4.74 -0.39 -15.38
N GLY A 97 4.10 0.37 -14.48
CA GLY A 97 3.41 1.61 -14.81
C GLY A 97 4.36 2.66 -15.40
N VAL A 98 5.52 2.87 -14.78
CA VAL A 98 6.55 3.79 -15.30
C VAL A 98 7.09 3.31 -16.65
N PHE A 99 7.43 2.03 -16.80
CA PHE A 99 7.96 1.50 -18.06
C PHE A 99 6.93 1.51 -19.19
N SER A 100 5.66 1.25 -18.88
CA SER A 100 4.55 1.41 -19.83
C SER A 100 4.46 2.84 -20.30
N TRP A 101 4.50 3.81 -19.39
CA TRP A 101 4.46 5.23 -19.74
C TRP A 101 5.69 5.65 -20.57
N MET A 102 6.89 5.19 -20.22
CA MET A 102 8.11 5.45 -21.00
C MET A 102 7.98 4.92 -22.42
N ARG A 103 7.48 3.69 -22.58
CA ARG A 103 7.25 3.07 -23.89
C ARG A 103 6.31 3.92 -24.75
N ASP A 104 5.18 4.34 -24.18
CA ASP A 104 4.17 5.14 -24.87
C ASP A 104 4.74 6.50 -25.27
N ARG A 105 5.46 7.15 -24.36
CA ARG A 105 6.13 8.42 -24.60
C ARG A 105 7.20 8.35 -25.68
N MET A 106 7.92 7.24 -25.75
CA MET A 106 8.92 6.99 -26.79
C MET A 106 8.29 6.60 -28.14
N GLY A 107 6.96 6.42 -28.20
CA GLY A 107 6.24 6.06 -29.43
C GLY A 107 6.64 4.68 -29.98
N LEU A 108 7.05 3.76 -29.09
CA LEU A 108 7.55 2.45 -29.53
C LEU A 108 6.40 1.62 -30.15
N PRO A 109 6.56 1.10 -31.39
CA PRO A 109 5.52 0.34 -32.05
C PRO A 109 5.05 -0.88 -31.24
N ARG A 110 3.78 -1.25 -31.37
CA ARG A 110 3.25 -2.50 -30.79
C ARG A 110 4.02 -3.69 -31.35
N GLY A 111 4.37 -4.66 -30.49
CA GLY A 111 5.12 -5.86 -30.87
C GLY A 111 6.65 -5.76 -30.76
N VAL A 112 7.21 -4.54 -30.67
CA VAL A 112 8.65 -4.37 -30.39
C VAL A 112 8.93 -4.64 -28.91
N ARG A 113 9.85 -5.56 -28.59
CA ARG A 113 10.27 -5.78 -27.20
C ARG A 113 11.12 -4.61 -26.72
N ALA A 114 10.72 -4.05 -25.58
CA ALA A 114 11.43 -2.95 -24.94
C ALA A 114 11.38 -3.13 -23.42
N GLN A 115 12.51 -2.88 -22.76
CA GLN A 115 12.65 -3.05 -21.32
C GLN A 115 13.41 -1.87 -20.71
N GLY A 116 12.82 -1.26 -19.69
CA GLY A 116 13.49 -0.27 -18.86
C GLY A 116 14.42 -0.93 -17.83
N GLY A 117 15.28 -0.12 -17.22
CA GLY A 117 16.13 -0.56 -16.09
C GLY A 117 15.82 0.25 -14.85
N SER A 118 15.72 -0.41 -13.70
CA SER A 118 15.50 0.25 -12.41
C SER A 118 16.23 -0.44 -11.27
N VAL A 119 16.72 0.34 -10.31
CA VAL A 119 17.21 -0.14 -9.01
C VAL A 119 16.37 0.51 -7.93
N THR A 120 15.77 -0.28 -7.06
CA THR A 120 14.86 0.23 -6.02
C THR A 120 15.32 -0.16 -4.63
N ILE A 121 15.39 0.82 -3.74
CA ILE A 121 15.62 0.66 -2.30
C ILE A 121 14.26 0.71 -1.60
N VAL A 122 13.97 -0.31 -0.78
CA VAL A 122 12.73 -0.41 0.00
C VAL A 122 13.00 0.04 1.43
N ALA A 123 12.37 1.14 1.84
CA ALA A 123 12.42 1.63 3.22
C ALA A 123 11.09 1.30 3.93
N ARG A 124 11.18 0.79 5.17
CA ARG A 124 10.00 0.40 5.96
C ARG A 124 9.70 1.34 7.13
N ALA A 125 10.70 2.12 7.55
CA ALA A 125 10.57 3.06 8.65
C ALA A 125 11.13 4.42 8.24
N GLY A 126 10.51 5.49 8.74
CA GLY A 126 11.04 6.85 8.64
C GLY A 126 12.18 7.09 9.63
N GLY A 127 12.80 8.28 9.57
CA GLY A 127 13.88 8.67 10.49
C GLY A 127 13.48 8.72 11.97
N ALA A 128 12.17 8.78 12.26
CA ALA A 128 11.61 8.72 13.61
C ALA A 128 11.20 7.28 14.04
N LEU A 129 11.62 6.24 13.30
CA LEU A 129 11.22 4.83 13.50
C LEU A 129 9.71 4.57 13.42
N ASN A 130 8.94 5.53 12.92
CA ASN A 130 7.53 5.33 12.59
C ASN A 130 7.39 4.47 11.33
N LEU A 131 6.32 3.67 11.27
CA LEU A 131 6.04 2.87 10.09
C LEU A 131 5.73 3.79 8.90
N ASN A 132 6.63 3.81 7.92
CA ASN A 132 6.49 4.63 6.72
C ASN A 132 7.09 3.89 5.52
N PRO A 133 6.35 2.92 4.93
CA PRO A 133 6.82 2.16 3.79
C PRO A 133 6.92 3.05 2.56
N HIS A 134 8.13 3.23 2.04
CA HIS A 134 8.35 4.01 0.83
C HIS A 134 9.50 3.43 0.01
N PHE A 135 9.51 3.76 -1.28
CA PHE A 135 10.45 3.22 -2.26
C PHE A 135 11.28 4.36 -2.85
N HIS A 136 12.60 4.19 -2.89
CA HIS A 136 13.50 5.06 -3.65
C HIS A 136 13.93 4.31 -4.90
N ALA A 137 13.43 4.71 -6.06
CA ALA A 137 13.72 4.06 -7.33
C ALA A 137 14.63 4.96 -8.20
N LEU A 138 15.76 4.42 -8.63
CA LEU A 138 16.58 4.97 -9.71
C LEU A 138 16.17 4.28 -11.00
N ILE A 139 15.72 5.05 -11.98
CA ILE A 139 15.20 4.54 -13.25
C ILE A 139 16.03 5.12 -14.40
N LEU A 140 16.44 4.27 -15.34
CA LEU A 140 17.16 4.71 -16.53
C LEU A 140 16.30 5.65 -17.38
N ASP A 141 16.90 6.67 -17.96
CA ASP A 141 16.23 7.65 -18.82
C ASP A 141 16.08 7.16 -20.27
N GLY A 142 15.74 5.88 -20.42
CA GLY A 142 15.62 5.20 -21.70
C GLY A 142 15.30 3.72 -21.52
N MET A 143 15.13 3.04 -22.64
CA MET A 143 14.79 1.62 -22.67
C MET A 143 15.73 0.86 -23.60
N PHE A 144 16.04 -0.38 -23.25
CA PHE A 144 16.64 -1.33 -24.17
C PHE A 144 15.55 -1.80 -25.13
N VAL A 145 15.70 -1.50 -26.41
CA VAL A 145 14.76 -1.85 -27.48
C VAL A 145 15.42 -2.89 -28.36
N GLU A 146 14.76 -4.02 -28.58
CA GLU A 146 15.29 -5.05 -29.48
C GLU A 146 15.22 -4.58 -30.93
N ASP A 147 16.34 -4.70 -31.64
CA ASP A 147 16.39 -4.48 -33.08
C ASP A 147 15.74 -5.68 -33.81
N PRO A 148 14.63 -5.48 -34.55
CA PRO A 148 13.97 -6.56 -35.29
C PRO A 148 14.88 -7.26 -36.31
N ALA A 149 15.91 -6.57 -36.82
CA ALA A 149 16.81 -7.11 -37.83
C ALA A 149 18.02 -7.85 -37.24
N ARG A 150 18.46 -7.47 -36.03
CA ARG A 150 19.71 -7.96 -35.44
C ARG A 150 19.53 -8.79 -34.17
N ARG A 151 18.33 -8.84 -33.58
CA ARG A 151 18.01 -9.50 -32.28
C ARG A 151 18.88 -9.06 -31.10
N GLU A 152 19.60 -7.95 -31.24
CA GLU A 152 20.40 -7.37 -30.17
C GLU A 152 19.65 -6.18 -29.56
N PRO A 153 19.60 -6.07 -28.22
CA PRO A 153 19.01 -4.93 -27.56
C PRO A 153 19.89 -3.68 -27.71
N ARG A 154 19.31 -2.57 -28.16
CA ARG A 154 19.96 -1.26 -28.18
C ARG A 154 19.33 -0.35 -27.13
N PHE A 155 20.14 0.32 -26.33
CA PHE A 155 19.63 1.37 -25.46
C PHE A 155 19.18 2.58 -26.28
N VAL A 156 17.93 2.99 -26.12
CA VAL A 156 17.35 4.18 -26.73
C VAL A 156 16.98 5.15 -25.63
N ARG A 157 17.65 6.30 -25.61
CA ARG A 157 17.40 7.35 -24.63
C ARG A 157 16.07 8.03 -24.90
N MET A 158 15.27 8.21 -23.85
CA MET A 158 14.03 8.97 -23.89
C MET A 158 14.32 10.46 -23.86
N ARG A 159 13.48 11.27 -24.50
CA ARG A 159 13.54 12.73 -24.31
C ARG A 159 13.21 13.09 -22.86
N HIS A 160 13.89 14.09 -22.34
CA HIS A 160 13.69 14.57 -20.97
C HIS A 160 12.21 14.83 -20.66
N ALA A 161 11.79 14.45 -19.46
CA ALA A 161 10.44 14.61 -18.98
C ALA A 161 10.22 16.00 -18.40
N SER A 162 9.27 16.76 -18.94
CA SER A 162 8.83 18.01 -18.31
C SER A 162 8.06 17.72 -17.02
N GLU A 163 7.98 18.70 -16.12
CA GLU A 163 7.16 18.58 -14.91
C GLU A 163 5.70 18.22 -15.23
N LYS A 164 5.15 18.74 -16.32
CA LYS A 164 3.79 18.43 -16.75
C LYS A 164 3.63 16.94 -17.05
N ASP A 165 4.62 16.33 -17.70
CA ASP A 165 4.59 14.91 -18.01
C ASP A 165 4.72 14.06 -16.75
N LEU A 166 5.57 14.49 -15.80
CA LEU A 166 5.76 13.81 -14.52
C LEU A 166 4.49 13.86 -13.66
N ARG A 167 3.78 15.00 -13.63
CA ARG A 167 2.48 15.11 -12.95
C ARG A 167 1.41 14.21 -13.59
N ALA A 168 1.40 14.10 -14.91
CA ALA A 168 0.48 13.19 -15.60
C ALA A 168 0.78 11.73 -15.28
N LEU A 169 2.07 11.37 -15.19
CA LEU A 169 2.50 10.04 -14.75
C LEU A 169 2.07 9.77 -13.30
N GLU A 170 2.27 10.73 -12.40
CA GLU A 170 1.85 10.64 -10.99
C GLU A 170 0.36 10.31 -10.87
N VAL A 171 -0.50 11.06 -11.55
CA VAL A 171 -1.95 10.81 -11.55
C VAL A 171 -2.28 9.41 -12.09
N SER A 172 -1.65 9.00 -13.19
CA SER A 172 -1.85 7.66 -13.78
C SER A 172 -1.44 6.53 -12.83
N LEU A 173 -0.32 6.69 -12.12
CA LEU A 173 0.18 5.70 -11.15
C LEU A 173 -0.70 5.65 -9.90
N ALA A 174 -1.22 6.79 -9.44
CA ALA A 174 -2.09 6.85 -8.28
C ALA A 174 -3.30 5.91 -8.44
N PHE A 175 -3.96 5.91 -9.59
CA PHE A 175 -5.10 5.03 -9.89
C PHE A 175 -4.75 3.53 -10.06
N ARG A 176 -3.47 3.19 -10.23
CA ARG A 176 -3.02 1.81 -10.43
C ARG A 176 -2.51 1.17 -9.14
N VAL A 177 -1.92 1.98 -8.27
CA VAL A 177 -1.25 1.52 -7.04
C VAL A 177 -2.15 1.68 -5.81
N PHE A 178 -3.08 2.65 -5.81
CA PHE A 178 -3.99 2.96 -4.72
C PHE A 178 -5.45 2.91 -5.18
#